data_AF-A0A382N277-F1
#
_entry.id   AF-A0A382N277-F1
#
_cell.length_a   1.000
_cell.length_b   1.000
_cell.length_c   1.000
_cell.angle_alpha   90.00
_cell.angle_beta   90.00
_cell.angle_gamma   90.00
#
_symmetry.space_group_name_H-M   'P 1'
#
loop_
_entity.id
_entity.type
_entity.pdbx_description
1 polymer ?
#
loop_
_entity_poly.entity_id
_entity_poly.type
_entity_poly.pdbx_seq_one_letter_code
_entity_poly.pdbx_strand_id
1 'polypeptide(L)'
;MSNIDDKLNEVLNIAADVLPATTPEENTELVIPQDKDPDSDFETGRENLYKLLDKGNDAIDGILALAKEGEHPRAYEVAGQLIKTVADVSKDLLELQEKLKKIKDVPNKGPKSVTNALFVGSTTELQKLLKEKK
;
A
#
# COMPACT_ATOMS: atom_id res chain seq x y z
N MET A 1 22.33 39.97 38.81
CA MET A 1 22.81 38.59 38.97
C MET A 1 22.65 37.95 37.62
N SER A 2 23.72 37.55 36.93
CA SER A 2 23.61 36.89 35.62
C SER A 2 22.93 35.54 35.81
N ASN A 3 21.90 35.27 35.01
CA ASN A 3 21.14 34.03 35.13
C ASN A 3 22.01 32.87 34.66
N ILE A 4 21.75 31.67 35.19
CA ILE A 4 22.48 30.45 34.85
C ILE A 4 22.49 30.23 33.32
N ASP A 5 21.41 30.62 32.65
CA ASP A 5 21.24 30.51 31.20
C ASP A 5 22.25 31.36 30.42
N ASP A 6 22.61 32.55 30.92
CA ASP A 6 23.57 33.44 30.26
C ASP A 6 24.99 32.84 30.29
N LYS A 7 25.35 32.19 31.41
CA LYS A 7 26.65 31.51 31.56
C LYS A 7 26.72 30.23 30.74
N LEU A 8 25.61 29.49 30.66
CA LEU A 8 25.52 28.30 29.82
C LEU A 8 25.69 28.64 28.34
N ASN A 9 25.05 29.72 27.87
CA ASN A 9 25.17 30.17 26.49
C ASN A 9 26.59 30.62 26.13
N GLU A 10 27.30 31.29 27.05
CA GLU A 10 28.69 31.70 26.87
C GLU A 10 29.66 30.51 26.83
N VAL A 11 29.49 29.52 27.72
CA VAL A 11 30.34 28.31 27.75
C VAL A 11 30.09 27.40 26.53
N LEU A 12 28.83 27.31 26.09
CA LEU A 12 28.45 26.48 24.95
C LEU A 12 28.72 27.17 23.60
N ASN A 13 29.15 28.44 23.61
CA ASN A 13 29.36 29.27 22.41
C ASN A 13 28.15 29.28 21.47
N ILE A 14 26.95 29.04 22.04
CA ILE A 14 25.66 29.12 21.34
C ILE A 14 25.21 30.57 21.50
N ALA A 15 25.94 31.49 20.86
CA ALA A 15 25.35 32.77 20.52
C ALA A 15 24.14 32.44 19.63
N ALA A 16 22.97 32.90 20.05
CA ALA A 16 21.69 32.63 19.42
C ALA A 16 21.65 33.16 17.98
N ASP A 17 22.23 32.41 17.05
CA ASP A 17 22.02 32.56 15.62
C ASP A 17 21.07 31.42 15.21
N VAL A 18 19.79 31.64 15.54
CA VAL A 18 18.70 30.83 15.03
C VAL A 18 18.57 31.10 13.53
N LEU A 19 19.40 30.43 12.74
CA LEU A 19 19.19 30.29 11.32
C LEU A 19 17.78 29.69 11.14
N PRO A 20 16.86 30.34 10.40
CA PRO A 20 15.58 29.73 10.10
C PRO A 20 15.86 28.45 9.33
N ALA A 21 15.50 27.32 9.92
CA ALA A 21 15.56 26.03 9.26
C ALA A 21 14.67 26.11 8.01
N THR A 22 15.29 26.31 6.85
CA THR A 22 14.65 26.02 5.56
C THR A 22 14.59 24.50 5.46
N THR A 23 13.60 23.90 6.11
CA THR A 23 13.09 22.59 5.70
C THR A 23 12.69 22.75 4.24
N PRO A 24 13.31 22.02 3.29
CA PRO A 24 12.69 21.83 1.99
C PRO A 24 11.36 21.15 2.29
N GLU A 25 10.25 21.84 2.09
CA GLU A 25 8.94 21.20 2.03
C GLU A 25 8.98 20.28 0.81
N GLU A 26 9.41 19.04 1.02
CA GLU A 26 9.17 17.97 0.08
C GLU A 26 7.67 17.69 0.15
N ASN A 27 6.91 18.53 -0.57
CA ASN A 27 5.50 18.33 -0.81
C ASN A 27 5.39 17.05 -1.67
N THR A 28 5.37 15.90 -1.01
CA THR A 28 4.83 14.67 -1.59
C THR A 28 3.32 14.85 -1.68
N GLU A 29 2.90 15.71 -2.60
CA GLU A 29 1.54 15.74 -3.08
C GLU A 29 1.27 14.33 -3.60
N LEU A 30 0.42 13.59 -2.89
CA LEU A 30 -0.09 12.33 -3.35
C LEU A 30 -0.82 12.63 -4.66
N VAL A 31 -0.15 12.41 -5.78
CA VAL A 31 -0.75 12.52 -7.11
C VAL A 31 -1.79 11.40 -7.18
N ILE A 32 -3.03 11.72 -6.81
CA ILE A 32 -4.16 10.84 -7.01
C ILE A 32 -4.34 10.74 -8.53
N PRO A 33 -4.09 9.59 -9.16
CA PRO A 33 -4.30 9.44 -10.59
C PRO A 33 -5.77 9.75 -10.89
N GLN A 34 -6.01 10.75 -11.74
CA GLN A 34 -7.37 11.12 -12.18
C GLN A 34 -7.94 10.11 -13.19
N ASP A 35 -7.14 9.10 -13.59
CA ASP A 35 -7.52 8.10 -14.57
C ASP A 35 -7.94 6.80 -13.88
N LYS A 36 -9.17 6.35 -14.15
CA LYS A 36 -9.77 5.14 -13.55
C LYS A 36 -9.28 3.86 -14.24
N ASP A 37 -8.00 3.80 -14.60
CA ASP A 37 -7.43 2.59 -15.16
C ASP A 37 -6.89 1.71 -14.02
N PRO A 38 -7.58 0.61 -13.67
CA PRO A 38 -7.14 -0.29 -12.60
C PRO A 38 -5.76 -0.91 -12.86
N ASP A 39 -5.31 -0.97 -14.11
CA ASP A 39 -3.96 -1.43 -14.43
C ASP A 39 -2.90 -0.36 -14.11
N SER A 40 -3.22 0.93 -14.30
CA SER A 40 -2.32 2.05 -13.95
C SER A 40 -2.14 2.21 -12.44
N ASP A 41 -3.24 2.12 -11.69
CA ASP A 41 -3.19 2.17 -10.22
C ASP A 41 -2.41 1.00 -9.63
N PHE A 42 -2.51 -0.18 -10.26
CA PHE A 42 -1.74 -1.35 -9.86
C PHE A 42 -0.23 -1.17 -10.10
N GLU A 43 0.17 -0.71 -11.29
CA GLU A 43 1.59 -0.51 -11.59
C GLU A 43 2.20 0.56 -10.69
N THR A 44 1.47 1.66 -10.44
CA THR A 44 1.89 2.73 -9.52
C THR A 44 1.99 2.21 -8.08
N GLY A 45 1.00 1.42 -7.64
CA GLY A 45 1.02 0.78 -6.32
C GLY A 45 2.19 -0.18 -6.16
N ARG A 46 2.49 -0.99 -7.18
CA ARG A 46 3.64 -1.90 -7.19
C ARG A 46 4.96 -1.14 -7.13
N GLU A 47 5.10 -0.09 -7.94
CA GLU A 47 6.29 0.76 -7.94
C GLU A 47 6.53 1.41 -6.58
N ASN A 48 5.47 1.92 -5.95
CA ASN A 48 5.55 2.53 -4.63
C ASN A 48 5.95 1.52 -3.55
N LEU A 49 5.41 0.29 -3.59
CA LEU A 49 5.81 -0.78 -2.66
C LEU A 49 7.29 -1.18 -2.85
N TYR A 50 7.79 -1.25 -4.10
CA TYR A 50 9.20 -1.50 -4.36
C TYR A 50 10.10 -0.37 -3.84
N LYS A 51 9.71 0.90 -4.05
CA LYS A 51 10.45 2.05 -3.50
C LYS A 51 10.48 2.02 -1.97
N LEU A 52 9.38 1.61 -1.34
CA LEU A 52 9.30 1.50 0.12
C LEU A 52 10.17 0.34 0.64
N LEU A 53 10.20 -0.77 -0.09
CA LEU A 53 11.04 -1.94 0.22
C LEU A 53 12.53 -1.58 0.14
N ASP A 54 12.94 -0.90 -0.91
CA ASP A 54 14.33 -0.48 -1.13
C ASP A 54 14.81 0.47 -0.03
N LYS A 55 14.05 1.55 0.22
CA LYS A 55 14.31 2.49 1.33
C LYS A 55 14.27 1.79 2.70
N GLY A 56 13.40 0.78 2.86
CA GLY A 56 13.32 -0.02 4.08
C GLY A 56 14.58 -0.85 4.32
N ASN A 57 15.13 -1.47 3.28
CA ASN A 57 16.40 -2.21 3.37
C ASN A 57 17.58 -1.28 3.67
N ASP A 58 17.67 -0.14 3.01
CA ASP A 58 18.69 0.87 3.30
C ASP A 58 18.62 1.37 4.76
N ALA A 59 17.41 1.61 5.27
CA ALA A 59 17.20 2.00 6.65
C ALA A 59 17.62 0.90 7.65
N ILE A 60 17.34 -0.37 7.32
CA ILE A 60 17.78 -1.52 8.12
C ILE A 60 19.31 -1.58 8.16
N ASP A 61 19.98 -1.42 7.01
CA ASP A 61 21.44 -1.45 6.94
C ASP A 61 22.08 -0.28 7.72
N GLY A 62 21.51 0.92 7.61
CA GLY A 62 21.96 2.09 8.38
C GLY A 62 21.80 1.91 9.89
N ILE A 63 20.67 1.36 10.34
CA ILE A 63 20.45 1.08 11.77
C ILE A 63 21.32 -0.06 12.25
N LEU A 64 21.59 -1.07 11.42
CA LEU A 64 22.47 -2.18 11.75
C LEU A 64 23.93 -1.73 11.86
N ALA A 65 24.37 -0.77 11.02
CA ALA A 65 25.67 -0.13 11.16
C ALA A 65 25.77 0.65 12.48
N LEU A 66 24.76 1.46 12.80
CA LEU A 66 24.69 2.19 14.07
C LEU A 66 24.63 1.25 15.29
N ALA A 67 23.92 0.13 15.18
CA ALA A 67 23.82 -0.88 16.22
C ALA A 67 25.14 -1.61 16.47
N LYS A 68 25.93 -1.84 15.41
CA LYS A 68 27.29 -2.39 15.49
C LYS A 68 28.28 -1.41 16.12
N GLU A 69 28.19 -0.13 15.78
CA GLU A 69 29.08 0.90 16.33
C GLU A 69 28.75 1.27 17.78
N GLY A 70 27.46 1.35 18.12
CA GLY A 70 27.00 1.77 19.44
C GLY A 70 26.82 0.64 20.45
N GLU A 71 26.93 -0.63 20.04
CA GLU A 71 26.65 -1.83 20.86
C GLU A 71 25.37 -1.75 21.72
N HIS A 72 24.39 -0.96 21.29
CA HIS A 72 23.17 -0.72 22.07
C HIS A 72 22.12 -1.81 21.77
N PRO A 73 21.70 -2.63 22.77
CA PRO A 73 20.69 -3.68 22.57
C PRO A 73 19.38 -3.15 21.98
N ARG A 74 19.04 -1.90 22.30
CA ARG A 74 17.83 -1.24 21.80
C ARG A 74 17.84 -1.03 20.28
N ALA A 75 19.01 -0.79 19.68
CA ALA A 75 19.11 -0.59 18.24
C ALA A 75 18.78 -1.89 17.47
N TYR A 76 19.18 -3.05 18.01
CA TYR A 76 18.82 -4.35 17.46
C TYR A 76 17.33 -4.67 17.58
N GLU A 77 16.68 -4.27 18.67
CA GLU A 77 15.22 -4.43 18.80
C GLU A 77 14.46 -3.61 17.76
N VAL A 78 14.88 -2.36 17.52
CA VAL A 78 14.27 -1.48 16.50
C VAL A 78 14.55 -2.01 15.10
N ALA A 79 15.76 -2.52 14.84
CA ALA A 79 16.08 -3.21 13.59
C ALA A 79 15.15 -4.42 13.36
N GLY A 80 14.92 -5.23 14.40
CA GLY A 80 13.97 -6.36 14.33
C GLY A 80 12.54 -5.92 14.03
N GLN A 81 12.10 -4.78 14.58
CA GLN A 81 10.79 -4.20 14.24
C GLN A 81 10.72 -3.71 12.79
N LEU A 82 11.76 -3.06 12.29
CA LEU A 82 11.83 -2.60 10.90
C LEU A 82 11.88 -3.75 9.89
N ILE A 83 12.64 -4.82 10.18
CA ILE A 83 12.65 -6.04 9.37
C ILE A 83 11.25 -6.63 9.28
N LYS A 84 10.49 -6.62 10.39
CA LYS A 84 9.10 -7.07 10.38
C LYS A 84 8.23 -6.20 9.48
N THR A 85 8.35 -4.87 9.57
CA THR A 85 7.62 -3.95 8.67
C THR A 85 7.96 -4.18 7.20
N VAL A 86 9.23 -4.41 6.88
CA VAL A 86 9.68 -4.75 5.51
C VAL A 86 9.11 -6.10 5.03
N ALA A 87 9.02 -7.09 5.92
CA ALA A 87 8.38 -8.37 5.61
C ALA A 87 6.87 -8.22 5.35
N ASP A 88 6.19 -7.37 6.12
CA ASP A 88 4.78 -7.06 5.92
C ASP A 88 4.55 -6.35 4.56
N VAL A 89 5.39 -5.37 4.20
CA VAL A 89 5.35 -4.69 2.87
C VAL A 89 5.59 -5.68 1.72
N SER A 90 6.52 -6.62 1.91
CA SER A 90 6.78 -7.68 0.91
C SER A 90 5.57 -8.62 0.74
N LYS A 91 4.85 -8.90 1.83
CA LYS A 91 3.61 -9.67 1.79
C LYS A 91 2.49 -8.89 1.09
N ASP A 92 2.36 -7.60 1.35
CA ASP A 92 1.38 -6.74 0.68
C ASP A 92 1.61 -6.71 -0.84
N LEU A 93 2.86 -6.76 -1.30
CA LEU A 93 3.21 -6.87 -2.72
C LEU A 93 2.70 -8.20 -3.32
N LEU A 94 2.84 -9.31 -2.60
CA LEU A 94 2.29 -10.61 -3.01
C LEU A 94 0.76 -10.58 -3.07
N GLU A 95 0.11 -10.01 -2.05
CA GLU A 95 -1.35 -9.87 -2.00
C GLU A 95 -1.89 -8.98 -3.12
N LEU A 96 -1.17 -7.92 -3.49
CA LEU A 96 -1.49 -7.05 -4.62
C LEU A 96 -1.53 -7.88 -5.92
N GLN A 97 -0.49 -8.69 -6.15
CA GLN A 97 -0.41 -9.57 -7.32
C GLN A 97 -1.57 -10.59 -7.37
N GLU A 98 -1.93 -11.18 -6.23
CA GLU A 98 -3.09 -12.08 -6.15
C GLU A 98 -4.42 -11.37 -6.44
N LYS A 99 -4.60 -10.15 -5.93
CA LYS A 99 -5.81 -9.33 -6.17
C LYS A 99 -5.95 -8.99 -7.64
N LEU A 100 -4.87 -8.58 -8.32
CA LEU A 100 -4.91 -8.34 -9.76
C LEU A 100 -5.25 -9.60 -10.53
N LYS A 101 -4.66 -10.75 -10.16
CA LYS A 101 -5.00 -12.02 -10.79
C LYS A 101 -6.48 -12.33 -10.62
N LYS A 102 -7.04 -12.19 -9.40
CA LYS A 102 -8.47 -12.41 -9.14
C LYS A 102 -9.38 -11.47 -9.94
N ILE A 103 -9.00 -10.21 -10.13
CA ILE A 103 -9.76 -9.23 -10.92
C ILE A 103 -9.72 -9.62 -12.41
N LYS A 104 -8.57 -10.06 -12.93
CA LYS A 104 -8.42 -10.51 -14.33
C LYS A 104 -9.04 -11.90 -14.58
N ASP A 105 -9.04 -12.79 -13.59
CA ASP A 105 -9.67 -14.12 -13.58
C ASP A 105 -11.16 -14.06 -13.22
N VAL A 106 -11.88 -12.96 -13.47
CA VAL A 106 -13.35 -12.98 -13.55
C VAL A 106 -13.76 -13.25 -15.00
N PRO A 107 -13.71 -14.49 -15.51
CA PRO A 107 -14.44 -14.79 -16.72
C PRO A 107 -15.91 -14.69 -16.36
N ASN A 108 -16.67 -14.04 -17.23
CA ASN A 108 -18.12 -14.13 -17.38
C ASN A 108 -18.64 -15.57 -17.19
N LYS A 109 -18.76 -16.04 -15.94
CA LYS A 109 -19.40 -17.29 -15.52
C LYS A 109 -20.90 -17.08 -15.26
N GLY A 110 -21.46 -15.99 -15.79
CA GLY A 110 -22.89 -15.87 -15.97
C GLY A 110 -23.34 -16.69 -17.18
N PRO A 111 -24.49 -17.39 -17.13
CA PRO A 111 -25.03 -18.06 -18.30
C PRO A 111 -25.25 -17.02 -19.42
N LYS A 112 -24.57 -17.20 -20.57
CA LYS A 112 -24.66 -16.31 -21.74
C LYS A 112 -26.05 -16.28 -22.42
N SER A 113 -26.97 -17.13 -21.95
CA SER A 113 -28.34 -17.24 -22.45
C SER A 113 -29.22 -17.79 -21.35
N VAL A 114 -30.07 -16.94 -20.76
CA VAL A 114 -31.28 -17.40 -20.08
C VAL A 114 -32.35 -17.60 -21.15
N THR A 115 -32.44 -18.80 -21.70
CA THR A 115 -33.55 -19.16 -22.59
C THR A 115 -34.82 -19.26 -21.75
N ASN A 116 -35.50 -18.14 -21.56
CA ASN A 116 -36.77 -18.10 -20.87
C ASN A 116 -37.79 -18.86 -21.73
N ALA A 117 -38.14 -20.08 -21.35
CA ALA A 117 -39.16 -20.89 -22.03
C ALA A 117 -40.58 -20.37 -21.71
N LEU A 118 -40.79 -19.06 -21.93
CA LEU A 118 -42.09 -18.44 -21.78
C LEU A 118 -42.93 -18.85 -23.00
N PHE A 119 -43.86 -19.79 -22.79
CA PHE A 119 -44.84 -20.12 -23.81
C PHE A 119 -45.87 -18.98 -23.87
N VAL A 120 -45.82 -18.22 -24.96
CA VAL A 120 -46.79 -17.16 -25.26
C VAL A 120 -47.94 -17.76 -26.07
N GLY A 121 -48.95 -18.27 -25.39
CA GLY A 121 -50.16 -18.85 -25.99
C GLY A 121 -51.25 -19.15 -24.96
N SER A 122 -52.39 -19.68 -25.42
CA SER A 122 -53.50 -20.02 -24.53
C SER A 122 -53.21 -21.25 -23.68
N THR A 123 -53.85 -21.35 -22.51
CA THR A 123 -53.73 -22.54 -21.64
C THR A 123 -54.17 -23.83 -22.34
N THR A 124 -55.06 -23.72 -23.33
CA THR A 124 -55.51 -24.83 -24.19
C THR A 124 -54.40 -25.33 -25.11
N GLU A 125 -53.58 -24.46 -25.68
CA GLU A 125 -52.46 -24.84 -26.55
C GLU A 125 -51.33 -25.50 -25.75
N LEU A 126 -51.05 -25.02 -24.54
CA LEU A 126 -50.13 -25.69 -23.61
C LEU A 126 -50.58 -27.13 -23.31
N GLN A 127 -51.87 -27.33 -23.07
CA GLN A 127 -52.42 -28.65 -22.77
C GLN A 127 -52.37 -29.61 -23.96
N LYS A 128 -52.51 -29.12 -25.20
CA LYS A 128 -52.36 -29.95 -26.40
C LYS A 128 -50.91 -30.42 -26.57
N LEU A 129 -49.96 -29.48 -26.42
CA LEU A 129 -48.52 -29.75 -26.56
C LEU A 129 -48.00 -30.77 -25.51
N LEU A 130 -48.56 -30.74 -24.30
CA LEU A 130 -48.27 -31.72 -23.24
C LEU A 130 -48.89 -33.10 -23.50
N LYS A 131 -50.03 -33.16 -24.19
CA LYS A 131 -50.71 -34.43 -24.54
C LYS A 131 -50.11 -35.11 -25.77
N GLU A 132 -49.56 -34.34 -26.71
CA GLU A 132 -48.87 -34.88 -27.90
C GLU A 132 -47.49 -35.46 -27.60
N LYS A 133 -46.85 -35.06 -26.49
CA LYS A 133 -45.54 -35.59 -26.05
C LYS A 133 -45.64 -36.86 -25.17
N LYS A 134 -46.84 -37.41 -24.99
CA LYS A 134 -47.08 -38.60 -24.18
C LYS A 134 -47.30 -39.84 -25.06
#